data_AF-A0A9E3M6J3-F1
#
_entry.id   AF-A0A9E3M6J3-F1
#
_cell.length_a   1.000
_cell.length_b   1.000
_cell.length_c   1.000
_cell.angle_alpha   90.00
_cell.angle_beta   90.00
_cell.angle_gamma   90.00
#
_symmetry.space_group_name_H-M   'P 1'
#
loop_
_entity.id
_entity.type
_entity.pdbx_description
1 polymer ?
#
loop_
_entity_poly.entity_id
_entity_poly.type
_entity_poly.pdbx_seq_one_letter_code
_entity_poly.pdbx_strand_id
1 'polypeptide(L)' 'MNNNINLKLPALEVGQILDALYLRMEAWEYTEEYLNTGQIHEPYCVEECSSAYEARRIADYYKEIIQSIEKQVGFLSR' A
#
# COMPACT_ATOMS: atom_id res chain seq x y z
N MET A 1 -2.28 -7.26 25.77
CA MET A 1 -3.44 -6.40 25.42
C MET A 1 -3.92 -6.83 24.04
N ASN A 2 -5.21 -7.04 23.85
CA ASN A 2 -5.75 -7.26 22.50
C ASN A 2 -5.78 -5.89 21.82
N ASN A 3 -4.73 -5.56 21.05
CA ASN A 3 -4.54 -4.24 20.45
C ASN A 3 -5.29 -4.07 19.12
N ASN A 4 -6.41 -4.78 18.93
CA ASN A 4 -7.19 -4.72 17.69
C ASN A 4 -8.26 -3.64 17.82
N ILE A 5 -8.34 -2.77 16.81
CA ILE A 5 -9.40 -1.74 16.68
C ILE A 5 -10.46 -2.28 15.72
N ASN A 6 -11.73 -2.26 16.15
CA ASN A 6 -12.86 -2.62 15.29
C ASN A 6 -13.45 -1.36 14.65
N LEU A 7 -13.46 -1.31 13.32
CA LEU A 7 -14.11 -0.25 12.53
C LEU A 7 -15.32 -0.83 11.80
N LYS A 8 -16.43 -0.08 11.77
CA LYS A 8 -17.63 -0.45 11.01
C LYS A 8 -17.91 0.63 9.98
N LEU A 9 -17.72 0.27 8.70
CA LEU A 9 -17.89 1.16 7.56
C LEU A 9 -18.78 0.49 6.51
N PRO A 10 -19.52 1.26 5.69
CA PRO A 10 -20.13 0.75 4.47
C PRO A 10 -19.11 0.05 3.55
N ALA A 11 -19.54 -1.03 2.88
CA ALA A 11 -18.65 -1.81 2.01
C ALA A 11 -17.98 -0.97 0.91
N LEU A 12 -18.72 0.01 0.36
CA LEU A 12 -18.18 0.92 -0.66
C LEU A 12 -17.02 1.77 -0.12
N GLU A 13 -17.12 2.27 1.11
CA GLU A 13 -16.05 3.06 1.75
C GLU A 13 -14.80 2.20 1.99
N VAL A 14 -14.99 0.94 2.39
CA VAL A 14 -13.87 -0.01 2.52
C VAL A 14 -13.20 -0.26 1.16
N GLY A 15 -13.98 -0.37 0.09
CA GLY A 15 -13.44 -0.44 -1.28
C GLY A 15 -12.61 0.79 -1.64
N GLN A 16 -13.11 2.00 -1.36
CA GLN A 16 -12.36 3.24 -1.60
C GLN A 16 -11.06 3.33 -0.79
N ILE A 17 -11.08 2.85 0.46
CA ILE A 17 -9.87 2.76 1.28
C ILE A 17 -8.87 1.80 0.65
N LEU A 18 -9.29 0.61 0.23
CA LEU A 18 -8.43 -0.35 -0.45
C LEU A 18 -7.83 0.23 -1.74
N ASP A 19 -8.64 0.85 -2.59
CA ASP A 19 -8.17 1.49 -3.83
C ASP A 19 -7.07 2.53 -3.54
N ALA A 20 -7.28 3.38 -2.52
CA ALA A 20 -6.27 4.37 -2.12
C ALA A 20 -5.00 3.71 -1.54
N LEU A 21 -5.13 2.64 -0.77
CA LEU A 21 -4.00 1.91 -0.21
C LEU A 21 -3.15 1.25 -1.31
N TYR A 22 -3.77 0.70 -2.35
CA TYR A 22 -3.06 0.18 -3.52
C TYR A 22 -2.24 1.26 -4.22
N LEU A 23 -2.83 2.43 -4.48
CA LEU A 23 -2.10 3.54 -5.09
C LEU A 23 -0.90 3.99 -4.23
N ARG A 24 -1.04 3.96 -2.90
CA ARG A 24 0.07 4.25 -1.99
C ARG A 24 1.14 3.17 -2.04
N MET A 25 0.75 1.89 -2.03
CA MET A 25 1.68 0.77 -2.15
C MET A 25 2.51 0.88 -3.44
N GLU A 26 1.84 1.05 -4.58
CA GLU A 26 2.46 1.17 -5.90
C GLU A 26 3.45 2.36 -5.95
N ALA A 27 3.07 3.53 -5.42
CA ALA A 27 3.98 4.68 -5.36
C ALA A 27 5.29 4.37 -4.62
N TRP A 28 5.25 3.56 -3.56
CA TRP A 28 6.45 3.14 -2.83
C TRP A 28 7.26 2.08 -3.58
N GLU A 29 6.61 1.12 -4.26
CA GLU A 29 7.29 0.15 -5.12
C GLU A 29 8.03 0.85 -6.27
N TYR A 30 7.38 1.85 -6.87
CA TYR A 30 7.96 2.67 -7.92
C TYR A 30 9.09 3.58 -7.41
N THR A 31 8.98 4.09 -6.19
CA THR A 31 10.04 4.87 -5.54
C THR A 31 11.28 4.02 -5.32
N GLU A 32 11.12 2.78 -4.84
CA GLU A 32 12.23 1.83 -4.73
C GLU A 32 12.87 1.54 -6.09
N GLU A 33 12.05 1.24 -7.11
CA GLU A 33 12.54 0.97 -8.46
C GLU A 33 13.35 2.15 -9.00
N TYR A 34 12.83 3.37 -8.86
CA TYR A 34 13.53 4.59 -9.26
C TYR A 34 14.86 4.75 -8.52
N LEU A 35 14.89 4.55 -7.20
CA LEU A 35 16.13 4.67 -6.42
C LEU A 35 17.19 3.61 -6.81
N ASN A 36 16.77 2.43 -7.28
CA ASN A 36 17.66 1.37 -7.73
C ASN A 36 18.14 1.54 -9.18
N THR A 37 17.29 2.09 -10.06
CA THR A 37 17.51 2.03 -11.52
C THR A 37 17.61 3.41 -12.20
N GLY A 38 17.11 4.46 -11.55
CA GLY A 38 16.93 5.79 -12.11
C GLY A 38 15.81 5.92 -13.15
N GLN A 39 15.03 4.86 -13.39
CA GLN A 39 13.96 4.84 -14.39
C GLN A 39 12.60 5.21 -13.80
N ILE A 40 11.75 5.81 -14.64
CA ILE A 40 10.35 6.10 -14.32
C ILE A 40 9.48 5.44 -15.39
N HIS A 41 8.60 4.51 -14.99
CA HIS A 41 7.78 3.74 -15.93
C HIS A 41 6.36 4.30 -16.11
N GLU A 42 5.85 5.01 -15.12
CA GLU A 42 4.49 5.57 -15.08
C GLU A 42 4.54 6.97 -14.46
N PRO A 43 3.53 7.85 -14.68
CA PRO A 43 3.48 9.15 -14.02
C PRO A 43 3.14 8.98 -12.53
N TYR A 44 4.16 8.69 -11.71
CA TYR A 44 4.08 8.67 -10.26
C TYR A 44 4.95 9.75 -9.62
N CYS A 45 4.57 10.17 -8.42
CA CYS A 45 5.45 10.94 -7.55
C CYS A 45 6.45 9.99 -6.89
N VAL A 46 7.74 10.25 -7.07
CA VAL A 46 8.77 9.58 -6.26
C VAL A 46 8.66 10.14 -4.85
N GLU A 47 8.46 9.25 -3.88
CA GLU A 47 8.26 9.62 -2.48
C GLU A 47 9.59 9.92 -1.80
N GLU A 48 9.56 10.80 -0.79
CA GLU A 48 10.75 11.16 -0.03
C GLU A 48 11.10 10.06 0.98
N CYS A 49 12.29 9.48 0.85
CA CYS A 49 12.85 8.52 1.80
C CYS A 49 14.38 8.47 1.71
N SER A 50 15.00 7.81 2.68
CA SER A 50 16.45 7.73 2.84
C SER A 50 17.10 6.64 1.97
N SER A 51 16.33 5.66 1.49
CA SER A 51 16.86 4.55 0.69
C SER A 51 15.77 3.73 -0.03
N ALA A 52 16.17 2.98 -1.07
CA ALA A 52 15.29 2.02 -1.73
C ALA A 52 14.76 0.94 -0.77
N TYR A 53 15.55 0.53 0.22
CA TYR A 53 15.12 -0.41 1.26
C TYR A 53 13.98 0.14 2.11
N GLU A 54 14.06 1.42 2.49
CA GLU A 54 12.98 2.08 3.23
C GLU A 54 11.69 2.13 2.40
N ALA A 55 11.79 2.50 1.12
CA ALA A 55 10.65 2.48 0.20
C ALA A 55 10.01 1.08 0.09
N ARG A 56 10.82 0.02 -0.13
CA ARG A 56 10.32 -1.37 -0.13
C ARG A 56 9.59 -1.72 1.16
N ARG A 57 10.19 -1.39 2.30
CA ARG A 57 9.60 -1.68 3.62
C ARG A 57 8.25 -1.01 3.81
N ILE A 58 8.07 0.20 3.31
CA ILE A 58 6.78 0.90 3.38
C ILE A 58 5.76 0.26 2.44
N ALA A 59 6.15 -0.11 1.21
CA ALA A 59 5.30 -0.87 0.30
C ALA A 59 4.83 -2.20 0.93
N ASP A 60 5.74 -2.95 1.56
CA ASP A 60 5.43 -4.19 2.27
C ASP A 60 4.41 -3.96 3.39
N TYR A 61 4.53 -2.87 4.16
CA TYR A 61 3.54 -2.52 5.18
C TYR A 61 2.15 -2.25 4.58
N TYR A 62 2.07 -1.51 3.47
CA TYR A 62 0.79 -1.30 2.79
C TYR A 62 0.20 -2.62 2.30
N LYS A 63 1.02 -3.51 1.74
CA LYS A 63 0.61 -4.84 1.31
C LYS A 63 0.04 -5.68 2.45
N GLU A 64 0.68 -5.68 3.62
CA GLU A 64 0.19 -6.37 4.82
C GLU A 64 -1.16 -5.80 5.31
N ILE A 65 -1.33 -4.47 5.26
CA ILE A 65 -2.60 -3.81 5.62
C ILE A 65 -3.70 -4.22 4.63
N ILE A 66 -3.43 -4.13 3.33
CA ILE A 66 -4.37 -4.51 2.26
C ILE A 66 -4.82 -5.96 2.46
N GLN A 67 -3.89 -6.90 2.59
CA GLN A 67 -4.20 -8.32 2.82
C GLN A 67 -5.04 -8.54 4.08
N SER A 68 -4.76 -7.78 5.14
CA SER A 68 -5.53 -7.85 6.39
C SER A 68 -6.97 -7.36 6.22
N ILE A 69 -7.19 -6.31 5.42
CA ILE A 69 -8.53 -5.80 5.12
C ILE A 69 -9.26 -6.75 4.16
N GLU A 70 -8.64 -7.14 3.04
CA GLU A 70 -9.21 -8.05 2.04
C GLU A 70 -9.72 -9.36 2.65
N LYS A 71 -8.95 -9.94 3.58
CA LYS A 71 -9.34 -11.15 4.31
C LYS A 71 -10.60 -10.97 5.15
N GLN A 72 -10.85 -9.78 5.69
CA GLN A 72 -12.04 -9.48 6.49
C GLN A 72 -13.29 -9.27 5.63
N VAL A 73 -13.13 -8.68 4.44
CA VAL A 73 -14.24 -8.41 3.51
C VAL A 73 -14.55 -9.57 2.57
N GLY A 74 -13.64 -10.54 2.45
CA GLY A 74 -13.81 -11.70 1.58
C GLY A 74 -13.57 -11.38 0.10
N PHE A 75 -12.79 -10.36 -0.22
CA PHE A 75 -12.33 -10.11 -1.59
C PHE A 75 -11.23 -11.11 -1.96
N LEU A 76 -11.20 -11.53 -3.23
CA LEU A 76 -10.03 -12.18 -3.82
C LEU A 76 -9.05 -11.08 -4.21
N SER A 77 -7.81 -11.18 -3.74
CA SER A 77 -6.73 -10.26 -4.08
C SER A 77 -6.61 -10.11 -5.60
N ARG A 78 -6.52 -8.85 -6.07
CA ARG A 78 -6.25 -8.52 -7.48
C ARG A 78 -4.91 -9.07 -7.97
#